data_AF-A0A392M9T5-F1
#
_entry.id   AF-A0A392M9T5-F1
#
_cell.length_a   1.000
_cell.length_b   1.000
_cell.length_c   1.000
_cell.angle_alpha   90.00
_cell.angle_beta   90.00
_cell.angle_gamma   90.00
#
_symmetry.space_group_name_H-M   'P 1'
#
loop_
_entity.id
_entity.type
_entity.pdbx_description
1 polymer ?
#
loop_
_entity_poly.entity_id
_entity_poly.type
_entity_poly.pdbx_seq_one_letter_code
_entity_poly.pdbx_strand_id
1 'polypeptide(L)'
;MLLSLRVMIVKIETYVMLFIGTEPPFISGLPRSGEFSKALYTIDIGQNDLAYGSQHTSEDQVISSIPDILSQFSQAVQQLYNEGARVFWIHNARPIGCLPYDYIYYQHKEGNLGANGCVKPHNEIAQEFNRQLKDQVFQPRRKPPLAKFTYVDVYTAKYKLQGV
;
A
#
# COMPACT_ATOMS: atom_id res chain seq x y z
N MET A 1 6.46 -3.46 -14.44
CA MET A 1 6.05 -2.91 -13.13
C MET A 1 4.83 -3.70 -12.67
N LEU A 2 4.99 -4.58 -11.69
CA LEU A 2 3.89 -5.37 -11.14
C LEU A 2 3.22 -4.53 -10.05
N LEU A 3 2.18 -3.78 -10.41
CA LEU A 3 1.35 -3.10 -9.43
C LEU A 3 0.47 -4.13 -8.75
N SER A 4 0.80 -4.44 -7.50
CA SER A 4 -0.06 -5.28 -6.66
C SER A 4 -0.74 -4.38 -5.64
N LEU A 5 -1.72 -3.60 -6.12
CA LEU A 5 -2.70 -2.98 -5.25
C LEU A 5 -3.50 -4.12 -4.60
N ARG A 6 -3.35 -4.33 -3.29
CA ARG A 6 -4.21 -5.27 -2.57
C ARG A 6 -5.36 -4.49 -1.96
N VAL A 7 -6.51 -4.57 -2.62
CA VAL A 7 -7.77 -4.06 -2.07
C VAL A 7 -8.47 -5.20 -1.35
N MET A 8 -8.60 -5.07 -0.04
CA MET A 8 -9.45 -5.93 0.76
C MET A 8 -10.73 -5.15 1.09
N ILE A 9 -11.87 -5.61 0.57
CA ILE A 9 -13.16 -5.03 0.92
C ILE A 9 -13.67 -5.73 2.18
N VAL A 10 -13.83 -4.97 3.26
CA VAL A 10 -14.42 -5.43 4.51
C VAL A 10 -15.85 -4.88 4.58
N LYS A 11 -16.84 -5.75 4.41
CA LYS A 11 -18.23 -5.41 4.74
C LYS A 11 -18.45 -5.64 6.24
N ILE A 12 -18.98 -4.65 6.95
CA ILE A 12 -19.32 -4.75 8.38
C ILE A 12 -20.40 -5.84 8.66
N GLU A 13 -21.00 -6.42 7.61
CA GLU A 13 -21.92 -7.56 7.71
C GLU A 13 -21.57 -8.71 6.74
N THR A 14 -20.45 -9.41 6.95
CA THR A 14 -20.22 -10.83 6.53
C THR A 14 -19.52 -11.14 5.19
N TYR A 15 -18.84 -10.21 4.50
CA TYR A 15 -18.03 -10.60 3.32
C TYR A 15 -16.67 -9.89 3.27
N VAL A 16 -15.61 -10.70 3.18
CA VAL A 16 -14.25 -10.28 2.81
C VAL A 16 -14.08 -10.64 1.34
N MET A 17 -14.08 -9.65 0.46
CA MET A 17 -13.83 -9.84 -0.97
C MET A 17 -12.40 -9.40 -1.28
N LEU A 18 -11.60 -10.36 -1.73
CA LEU A 18 -10.19 -10.19 -2.04
C LEU A 18 -10.04 -10.12 -3.57
N PHE A 19 -9.79 -8.94 -4.12
CA PHE A 19 -9.51 -8.80 -5.55
C PHE A 19 -8.05 -9.17 -5.80
N ILE A 20 -7.79 -10.46 -6.07
CA ILE A 20 -6.50 -10.94 -6.58
C ILE A 20 -6.71 -11.47 -8.00
N GLY A 21 -6.14 -10.78 -9.00
CA GLY A 21 -5.95 -11.33 -10.34
C GLY A 21 -7.11 -11.20 -11.32
N THR A 22 -6.81 -11.55 -12.57
CA THR A 22 -7.62 -11.38 -13.79
C THR A 22 -8.69 -12.47 -13.98
N GLU A 23 -8.99 -13.29 -12.97
CA GLU A 23 -10.08 -14.25 -13.07
C GLU A 23 -11.43 -13.53 -12.87
N PRO A 24 -12.42 -13.79 -13.73
CA PRO A 24 -13.73 -13.16 -13.58
C PRO A 24 -14.31 -13.58 -12.23
N PRO A 25 -14.72 -12.63 -11.37
CA PRO A 25 -15.38 -12.98 -10.12
C PRO A 25 -16.61 -13.84 -10.46
N PHE A 26 -16.88 -14.86 -9.65
CA PHE A 26 -18.20 -15.47 -9.63
C PHE A 26 -19.22 -14.34 -9.41
N ILE A 27 -19.92 -13.93 -10.47
CA ILE A 27 -20.75 -12.71 -10.49
C ILE A 27 -21.82 -12.75 -9.39
N SER A 28 -22.22 -13.95 -8.95
CA SER A 28 -23.17 -14.16 -7.84
C SER A 28 -22.66 -13.75 -6.46
N GLY A 29 -21.36 -13.48 -6.28
CA GLY A 29 -20.75 -13.05 -5.03
C GLY A 29 -20.48 -11.54 -4.92
N LEU A 30 -20.67 -10.78 -6.00
CA LEU A 30 -20.42 -9.34 -6.00
C LEU A 30 -21.48 -8.59 -5.18
N PRO A 31 -21.08 -7.53 -4.43
CA PRO A 31 -22.06 -6.70 -3.74
C PRO A 31 -23.01 -6.05 -4.76
N ARG A 32 -24.26 -5.80 -4.38
CA ARG A 32 -25.16 -4.98 -5.19
C ARG A 32 -24.65 -3.54 -5.21
N SER A 33 -24.94 -2.77 -6.27
CA SER A 33 -24.43 -1.38 -6.43
C SER A 33 -24.66 -0.49 -5.20
N GLY A 34 -25.84 -0.57 -4.56
CA GLY A 34 -26.14 0.19 -3.34
C GLY A 34 -25.32 -0.20 -2.10
N GLU A 35 -24.69 -1.36 -2.10
CA GLU A 35 -23.92 -1.89 -0.97
C GLU A 35 -22.47 -1.38 -0.93
N PHE A 36 -21.92 -0.90 -2.06
CA PHE A 36 -20.57 -0.35 -2.12
C PHE A 36 -20.39 0.87 -1.20
N SER A 37 -21.45 1.68 -1.04
CA SER A 37 -21.44 2.83 -0.15
C SER A 37 -21.35 2.50 1.34
N LYS A 38 -21.67 1.25 1.70
CA LYS A 38 -21.71 0.75 3.08
C LYS A 38 -20.45 -0.04 3.48
N ALA A 39 -19.59 -0.37 2.52
CA ALA A 39 -18.40 -1.16 2.77
C ALA A 39 -17.21 -0.30 3.23
N LEU A 40 -16.30 -0.93 3.98
CA LEU A 40 -14.99 -0.38 4.32
C LEU A 40 -13.94 -0.94 3.34
N TYR A 41 -13.27 -0.04 2.62
CA TYR A 41 -12.24 -0.40 1.65
C TYR A 41 -10.89 -0.29 2.33
N THR A 42 -10.33 -1.43 2.74
CA THR A 42 -8.96 -1.48 3.27
C THR A 42 -7.98 -1.66 2.12
N ILE A 43 -7.05 -0.72 1.98
CA ILE A 43 -6.08 -0.71 0.88
C ILE A 43 -4.68 -0.85 1.47
N ASP A 44 -3.97 -1.90 1.06
CA ASP A 44 -2.56 -2.09 1.34
C ASP A 44 -1.78 -1.92 0.04
N ILE A 45 -0.86 -0.94 -0.01
CA ILE A 45 -0.18 -0.55 -1.24
C ILE A 45 1.30 -0.22 -1.01
N GLY A 46 2.09 -0.46 -2.07
CA GLY A 46 3.47 -0.01 -2.20
C GLY A 46 4.48 -1.11 -1.90
N GLN A 47 4.20 -2.08 -1.01
CA GLN A 47 5.25 -3.01 -0.61
C GLN A 47 5.77 -3.88 -1.76
N ASN A 48 4.89 -4.38 -2.64
CA ASN A 48 5.32 -5.24 -3.75
C ASN A 48 6.10 -4.45 -4.81
N ASP A 49 5.62 -3.26 -5.17
CA ASP A 49 6.28 -2.37 -6.12
C ASP A 49 7.67 -1.93 -5.64
N LEU A 50 7.78 -1.51 -4.37
CA LEU A 50 9.05 -1.08 -3.78
C LEU A 50 10.01 -2.25 -3.57
N ALA A 51 9.53 -3.41 -3.11
CA ALA A 51 10.37 -4.60 -2.95
C ALA A 51 10.88 -5.11 -4.30
N TYR A 52 10.00 -5.20 -5.31
CA TYR A 52 10.41 -5.59 -6.66
C TYR A 52 11.40 -4.58 -7.25
N GLY A 53 11.16 -3.27 -7.09
CA GLY A 53 12.08 -2.24 -7.54
C GLY A 53 13.45 -2.37 -6.88
N SER A 54 13.48 -2.54 -5.56
CA SER A 54 14.73 -2.67 -4.78
C SER A 54 15.54 -3.91 -5.18
N GLN A 55 14.89 -4.95 -5.70
CA GLN A 55 15.53 -6.17 -6.19
C GLN A 55 16.15 -6.04 -7.59
N HIS A 56 15.62 -5.16 -8.43
CA HIS A 56 15.91 -5.15 -9.87
C HIS A 56 16.49 -3.82 -10.39
N THR A 57 16.49 -2.77 -9.58
CA THR A 57 16.88 -1.41 -9.96
C THR A 57 17.65 -0.73 -8.82
N SER A 58 18.22 0.46 -9.06
CA SER A 58 18.89 1.23 -7.99
C SER A 58 17.89 1.88 -7.04
N GLU A 59 18.30 2.15 -5.81
CA GLU A 59 17.50 2.84 -4.79
C GLU A 59 16.92 4.17 -5.33
N ASP A 60 17.71 4.96 -6.06
CA ASP A 60 17.26 6.20 -6.72
C ASP A 60 16.19 5.97 -7.80
N GLN A 61 16.29 4.89 -8.57
CA GLN A 61 15.28 4.53 -9.58
C GLN A 61 13.96 4.13 -8.91
N VAL A 62 14.02 3.42 -7.78
CA VAL A 62 12.83 3.10 -6.99
C VAL A 62 12.18 4.37 -6.46
N ILE A 63 12.95 5.28 -5.87
CA ILE A 63 12.42 6.57 -5.37
C ILE A 63 11.78 7.38 -6.51
N SER A 64 12.41 7.42 -7.67
CA SER A 64 11.89 8.12 -8.85
C SER A 64 10.58 7.54 -9.38
N SER A 65 10.29 6.27 -9.10
CA SER A 65 9.04 5.59 -9.50
C SER A 65 7.86 5.86 -8.56
N ILE A 66 8.09 6.37 -7.34
CA ILE A 66 7.05 6.59 -6.33
C ILE A 66 5.87 7.44 -6.85
N PRO A 67 6.10 8.56 -7.57
CA PRO A 67 4.99 9.36 -8.10
C PRO A 67 4.06 8.58 -9.04
N ASP A 68 4.60 7.66 -9.85
CA ASP A 68 3.82 6.86 -10.79
C ASP A 68 3.00 5.78 -10.08
N ILE A 69 3.58 5.14 -9.04
CA ILE A 69 2.85 4.20 -8.18
C ILE A 69 1.66 4.91 -7.50
N LEU A 70 1.90 6.13 -6.98
CA LEU A 70 0.90 6.92 -6.30
C LEU A 70 -0.17 7.52 -7.24
N SER A 71 0.20 7.82 -8.50
CA SER A 71 -0.76 8.18 -9.54
C SER A 71 -1.77 7.05 -9.78
N GLN A 72 -1.28 5.80 -9.84
CA GLN A 72 -2.14 4.63 -10.03
C GLN A 72 -2.99 4.31 -8.81
N PHE A 73 -2.44 4.49 -7.60
CA PHE A 73 -3.24 4.47 -6.37
C PHE A 73 -4.42 5.45 -6.46
N SER A 74 -4.16 6.70 -6.84
CA SER A 74 -5.18 7.74 -6.96
C SER A 74 -6.25 7.37 -7.99
N GLN A 75 -5.84 6.81 -9.14
CA GLN A 75 -6.77 6.32 -10.17
C GLN A 75 -7.65 5.18 -9.65
N ALA A 76 -7.06 4.20 -8.94
CA ALA A 76 -7.82 3.08 -8.38
C ALA A 76 -8.83 3.54 -7.31
N VAL A 77 -8.43 4.47 -6.43
CA VAL A 77 -9.35 5.08 -5.45
C VAL A 77 -10.48 5.82 -6.15
N GLN A 78 -10.19 6.56 -7.22
CA GLN A 78 -11.21 7.27 -8.00
C GLN A 78 -12.17 6.29 -8.68
N GLN A 79 -11.68 5.18 -9.23
CA GLN A 79 -12.52 4.13 -9.81
C GLN A 79 -13.45 3.52 -8.76
N LEU A 80 -12.92 3.12 -7.60
CA LEU A 80 -13.74 2.60 -6.49
C LEU A 80 -14.80 3.61 -6.04
N TYR A 81 -14.43 4.90 -5.96
CA TYR A 81 -15.36 5.96 -5.62
C TYR A 81 -16.49 6.09 -6.66
N ASN A 82 -16.18 6.01 -7.95
CA ASN A 82 -17.16 6.03 -9.04
C ASN A 82 -18.13 4.82 -8.94
N GLU A 83 -17.65 3.67 -8.48
CA GLU A 83 -18.46 2.46 -8.20
C GLU A 83 -19.29 2.55 -6.90
N GLY A 84 -19.16 3.64 -6.14
CA GLY A 84 -19.96 3.88 -4.94
C GLY A 84 -19.22 3.76 -3.61
N ALA A 85 -17.92 3.45 -3.61
CA ALA A 85 -17.12 3.39 -2.38
C ALA A 85 -17.07 4.77 -1.68
N ARG A 86 -17.25 4.80 -0.36
CA ARG A 86 -17.25 6.04 0.43
C ARG A 86 -16.30 6.05 1.62
N VAL A 87 -15.90 4.89 2.14
CA VAL A 87 -15.06 4.79 3.34
C VAL A 87 -13.79 4.02 3.02
N PHE A 88 -12.66 4.72 3.05
CA PHE A 88 -11.35 4.19 2.70
C PHE A 88 -10.43 4.15 3.92
N TRP A 89 -9.78 3.02 4.11
CA TRP A 89 -8.80 2.75 5.16
C TRP A 89 -7.49 2.40 4.50
N ILE A 90 -6.56 3.35 4.48
CA ILE A 90 -5.32 3.27 3.70
C ILE A 90 -4.17 2.87 4.63
N HIS A 91 -3.62 1.68 4.43
CA HIS A 91 -2.38 1.25 5.04
C HIS A 91 -1.19 1.82 4.27
N ASN A 92 -0.18 2.28 5.01
CA ASN A 92 1.09 2.67 4.43
C ASN A 92 2.02 1.46 4.23
N ALA A 93 3.08 1.63 3.44
CA ALA A 93 4.08 0.60 3.20
C ALA A 93 4.74 0.18 4.52
N ARG A 94 4.98 -1.13 4.67
CA ARG A 94 5.66 -1.73 5.83
C ARG A 94 7.16 -1.39 5.78
N PRO A 95 7.92 -1.61 6.87
CA PRO A 95 9.38 -1.52 6.81
C PRO A 95 9.95 -2.65 5.93
N ILE A 96 10.08 -2.39 4.62
CA ILE A 96 10.48 -3.40 3.64
C ILE A 96 11.90 -3.88 3.89
N GLY A 97 12.83 -3.02 4.33
CA GLY A 97 14.20 -3.42 4.63
C GLY A 97 14.34 -4.43 5.77
N CYS A 98 13.25 -4.70 6.50
CA CYS A 98 13.19 -5.73 7.54
C CYS A 98 12.63 -7.07 7.04
N LEU A 99 12.41 -7.23 5.73
CA LEU A 99 12.01 -8.51 5.14
C LEU A 99 13.19 -9.49 5.17
N PRO A 100 12.95 -10.80 5.39
CA PRO A 100 14.03 -11.80 5.36
C PRO A 100 14.83 -11.79 4.06
N TYR A 101 14.19 -11.46 2.94
CA TYR A 101 14.86 -11.31 1.65
C TYR A 101 15.96 -10.24 1.69
N ASP A 102 15.67 -9.06 2.23
CA ASP A 102 16.63 -7.97 2.30
C ASP A 102 17.79 -8.31 3.24
N TYR A 103 17.53 -9.05 4.31
CA TYR A 103 18.60 -9.56 5.16
C TYR A 103 19.52 -10.56 4.44
N ILE A 104 18.97 -11.46 3.61
CA ILE A 104 19.74 -12.53 2.96
C ILE A 104 20.50 -12.06 1.72
N TYR A 105 19.88 -11.21 0.89
CA TYR A 105 20.36 -10.92 -0.46
C TYR A 105 20.94 -9.53 -0.63
N TYR A 106 20.66 -8.60 0.29
CA TYR A 106 21.32 -7.30 0.25
C TYR A 106 22.80 -7.52 0.57
N GLN A 107 23.67 -7.24 -0.41
CA GLN A 107 25.11 -7.29 -0.20
C GLN A 107 25.41 -6.40 1.01
N HIS A 108 25.82 -7.02 2.13
CA HIS A 108 26.09 -6.32 3.38
C HIS A 108 27.26 -5.34 3.17
N LYS A 109 26.95 -4.16 2.64
CA LYS A 109 27.85 -3.02 2.66
C LYS A 109 27.95 -2.59 4.11
N GLU A 110 29.17 -2.47 4.62
CA GLU A 110 29.42 -2.04 5.99
C GLU A 110 28.63 -0.74 6.29
N GLY A 111 27.87 -0.74 7.38
CA GLY A 111 27.09 0.42 7.82
C GLY A 111 25.63 0.51 7.32
N ASN A 112 25.16 -0.40 6.46
CA ASN A 112 23.80 -0.33 5.90
C ASN A 112 22.72 -1.03 6.73
N LEU A 113 23.06 -1.68 7.84
CA LEU A 113 22.10 -2.31 8.76
C LEU A 113 21.73 -1.37 9.91
N GLY A 114 20.43 -1.19 10.14
CA GLY A 114 19.91 -0.44 11.29
C GLY A 114 19.83 -1.29 12.57
N ALA A 115 19.32 -0.68 13.65
CA ALA A 115 19.27 -1.25 15.00
C ALA A 115 18.61 -2.65 15.12
N ASN A 116 17.73 -3.02 14.18
CA ASN A 116 17.00 -4.30 14.17
C ASN A 116 17.47 -5.27 13.08
N GLY A 117 18.68 -5.05 12.52
CA GLY A 117 19.18 -5.85 11.38
C GLY A 117 18.48 -5.58 10.05
N CYS A 118 17.65 -4.53 9.99
CA CYS A 118 16.98 -4.12 8.77
C CYS A 118 17.92 -3.32 7.86
N VAL A 119 17.80 -3.53 6.54
CA VAL A 119 18.47 -2.75 5.51
C VAL A 119 17.94 -1.30 5.51
N LYS A 120 18.80 -0.35 5.89
CA LYS A 120 18.44 1.06 6.08
C LYS A 120 17.94 1.73 4.79
N PRO A 121 18.63 1.61 3.63
CA PRO A 121 18.20 2.29 2.41
C PRO A 121 16.80 1.85 1.93
N HIS A 122 16.48 0.56 2.07
CA HIS A 122 15.16 0.04 1.71
C HIS A 122 14.05 0.56 2.65
N ASN A 123 14.37 0.75 3.93
CA ASN A 123 13.44 1.41 4.86
C ASN A 123 13.26 2.91 4.56
N GLU A 124 14.30 3.61 4.10
CA GLU A 124 14.22 5.01 3.66
C GLU A 124 13.32 5.15 2.42
N ILE A 125 13.41 4.21 1.46
CA ILE A 125 12.50 4.13 0.32
C ILE A 125 11.04 3.99 0.79
N ALA A 126 10.76 3.06 1.71
CA ALA A 126 9.41 2.88 2.26
C ALA A 126 8.91 4.13 3.01
N GLN A 127 9.79 4.81 3.75
CA GLN A 127 9.45 6.05 4.45
C GLN A 127 9.13 7.19 3.47
N GLU A 128 9.89 7.34 2.39
CA GLU A 128 9.63 8.35 1.36
C GLU A 128 8.31 8.09 0.63
N PHE A 129 8.04 6.82 0.28
CA PHE A 129 6.73 6.43 -0.25
C PHE A 129 5.60 6.77 0.73
N ASN A 130 5.76 6.44 2.02
CA ASN A 130 4.77 6.70 3.05
C ASN A 130 4.50 8.19 3.27
N ARG A 131 5.53 9.03 3.16
CA ARG A 131 5.43 10.49 3.22
C ARG A 131 4.58 11.01 2.07
N GLN A 132 4.92 10.64 0.83
CA GLN A 132 4.18 11.08 -0.36
C GLN A 132 2.73 10.55 -0.37
N LEU A 133 2.51 9.29 0.02
CA LEU A 133 1.17 8.71 0.15
C LEU A 133 0.33 9.49 1.17
N LYS A 134 0.91 9.82 2.33
CA LYS A 134 0.23 10.61 3.37
C LYS A 134 -0.16 11.98 2.83
N ASP A 135 0.75 12.66 2.13
CA ASP A 135 0.45 13.95 1.51
C ASP A 135 -0.72 13.84 0.52
N GLN A 136 -0.74 12.81 -0.33
CA GLN A 136 -1.85 12.60 -1.26
C GLN A 136 -3.18 12.30 -0.55
N VAL A 137 -3.16 11.46 0.49
CA VAL A 137 -4.37 11.09 1.26
C VAL A 137 -4.92 12.28 2.04
N PHE A 138 -4.09 13.21 2.51
CA PHE A 138 -4.56 14.36 3.29
C PHE A 138 -4.87 15.61 2.45
N GLN A 139 -4.39 15.72 1.21
CA GLN A 139 -4.63 16.87 0.34
C GLN A 139 -6.13 17.08 0.03
N PRO A 140 -6.78 18.15 0.53
CA PRO A 140 -8.23 18.33 0.40
C PRO A 140 -8.71 18.45 -1.04
N ARG A 141 -7.93 19.09 -1.92
CA ARG A 141 -8.27 19.30 -3.34
C ARG A 141 -8.30 18.00 -4.17
N ARG A 142 -7.72 16.91 -3.65
CA ARG A 142 -7.63 15.62 -4.34
C ARG A 142 -8.67 14.61 -3.86
N LYS A 143 -9.48 14.97 -2.87
CA LYS A 143 -10.47 14.05 -2.28
C LYS A 143 -11.77 14.08 -3.09
N PRO A 144 -12.30 12.91 -3.45
CA PRO A 144 -13.67 12.83 -3.94
C PRO A 144 -14.63 13.41 -2.90
N PRO A 145 -15.60 14.24 -3.30
CA PRO A 145 -16.61 14.75 -2.39
C PRO A 145 -17.34 13.54 -1.75
N LEU A 146 -17.74 13.61 -0.48
CA LEU A 146 -18.39 12.51 0.26
C LEU A 146 -17.50 11.33 0.67
N ALA A 147 -16.24 11.23 0.21
CA ALA A 147 -15.33 10.17 0.64
C ALA A 147 -14.69 10.49 2.01
N LYS A 148 -14.63 9.48 2.87
CA LYS A 148 -13.91 9.50 4.14
C LYS A 148 -12.65 8.66 4.02
N PHE A 149 -11.52 9.23 4.43
CA PHE A 149 -10.23 8.56 4.41
C PHE A 149 -9.66 8.45 5.82
N THR A 150 -9.26 7.25 6.20
CA THR A 150 -8.44 6.96 7.38
C THR A 150 -7.07 6.51 6.90
N TYR A 151 -6.01 7.20 7.32
CA TYR A 151 -4.64 6.78 7.08
C TYR A 151 -4.15 6.00 8.30
N VAL A 152 -3.57 4.82 8.08
CA VAL A 152 -3.08 3.94 9.14
C VAL A 152 -1.59 3.68 8.98
N ASP A 153 -0.86 4.06 10.02
CA ASP A 153 0.59 3.91 10.10
C ASP A 153 0.99 2.49 10.51
N VAL A 154 0.89 1.59 9.53
CA VAL A 154 1.28 0.20 9.63
C VAL A 154 2.81 0.05 9.72
N TYR A 155 3.57 0.97 9.12
CA TYR A 155 5.02 1.04 9.22
C TYR A 155 5.46 1.06 10.67
N THR A 156 5.04 2.07 11.43
CA THR A 156 5.47 2.26 12.83
C THR A 156 5.03 1.10 13.70
N ALA A 157 3.80 0.60 13.50
CA ALA A 157 3.30 -0.54 14.25
C ALA A 157 4.17 -1.79 14.04
N LYS A 158 4.52 -2.11 12.80
CA LYS A 158 5.32 -3.31 12.49
C LYS A 158 6.80 -3.15 12.79
N TYR A 159 7.34 -1.96 12.60
CA TYR A 159 8.73 -1.66 12.96
C TYR A 159 8.97 -1.84 14.46
N LYS A 160 8.00 -1.43 15.31
CA LYS A 160 8.05 -1.67 16.76
C LYS A 160 7.95 -3.14 17.15
N LEU A 161 7.21 -3.95 16.38
CA LEU A 161 7.10 -5.40 16.61
C LEU A 161 8.37 -6.17 16.20
N GLN A 162 9.26 -5.53 15.44
CA GLN A 162 10.55 -6.12 15.04
C GLN A 162 11.65 -5.89 16.09
N GLY A 163 11.27 -5.46 17.30
CA GLY A 163 12.16 -5.41 18.45
C GLY A 163 12.20 -6.74 19.20
N VAL A 164 13.43 -7.23 19.42
CA VAL A 164 13.80 -8.10 20.55
C VAL A 164 13.65 -7.31 21.84
#